data_AF-A0A3D2JZY4-F1
#
_entry.id   AF-A0A3D2JZY4-F1
#
_cell.length_a   1.000
_cell.length_b   1.000
_cell.length_c   1.000
_cell.angle_alpha   90.00
_cell.angle_beta   90.00
_cell.angle_gamma   90.00
#
_symmetry.space_group_name_H-M   'P 1'
#
loop_
_entity.id
_entity.type
_entity.pdbx_description
1 polymer ?
#
loop_
_entity_poly.entity_id
_entity_poly.type
_entity_poly.pdbx_seq_one_letter_code
_entity_poly.pdbx_strand_id
1 'polypeptide(L)' 'MTMFTHTAARLTLASAAIAFSSAASADWSANAGLTNNYIWRGLTQSINEAAVQGGIDYAD' A
#
# COMPACT_ATOMS: atom_id res chain seq x y z
N MET A 1 -5.56 -49.55 -0.68
CA MET A 1 -5.05 -48.53 0.26
C MET A 1 -4.46 -47.30 -0.43
N THR A 2 -4.07 -47.37 -1.71
CA THR A 2 -3.43 -46.26 -2.47
C THR A 2 -4.38 -45.14 -2.91
N MET A 3 -5.63 -45.46 -3.27
CA MET A 3 -6.64 -44.47 -3.72
C MET A 3 -6.93 -43.39 -2.67
N PHE A 4 -7.07 -43.76 -1.39
CA PHE A 4 -7.32 -42.80 -0.30
C PHE A 4 -6.13 -41.87 -0.04
N THR A 5 -4.90 -42.37 -0.19
CA THR A 5 -3.68 -41.59 -0.02
C THR A 5 -3.53 -40.52 -1.10
N HIS A 6 -3.94 -40.83 -2.35
CA HIS A 6 -3.89 -39.87 -3.45
C HIS A 6 -4.94 -38.76 -3.30
N THR A 7 -6.13 -39.10 -2.81
CA THR A 7 -7.18 -38.12 -2.49
C THR A 7 -6.76 -37.20 -1.35
N ALA A 8 -6.15 -37.75 -0.29
CA ALA A 8 -5.64 -36.95 0.82
C ALA A 8 -4.50 -36.00 0.38
N ALA A 9 -3.58 -36.48 -0.46
CA ALA A 9 -2.48 -35.68 -1.02
C ALA A 9 -2.96 -34.54 -1.93
N ARG A 10 -3.99 -34.79 -2.75
CA ARG A 10 -4.61 -33.76 -3.61
C ARG A 10 -5.33 -32.69 -2.79
N LEU A 11 -6.02 -33.10 -1.72
CA LEU A 11 -6.72 -32.17 -0.84
C LEU A 11 -5.72 -31.28 -0.08
N THR A 12 -4.62 -31.84 0.42
CA THR A 12 -3.57 -31.05 1.07
C THR A 12 -2.88 -30.09 0.11
N LEU A 13 -2.64 -30.50 -1.14
CA LEU A 13 -2.07 -29.62 -2.18
C LEU A 13 -3.01 -28.47 -2.57
N ALA A 14 -4.32 -28.74 -2.69
CA ALA A 14 -5.32 -27.70 -2.97
C ALA A 14 -5.43 -26.69 -1.80
N SER A 15 -5.42 -27.18 -0.56
CA SER A 15 -5.43 -26.31 0.63
C SER A 15 -4.18 -25.43 0.74
N ALA A 16 -3.02 -25.98 0.38
CA ALA A 16 -1.78 -25.20 0.34
C ALA A 16 -1.83 -24.09 -0.72
N ALA A 17 -2.35 -24.36 -1.91
CA ALA A 17 -2.47 -23.35 -2.97
C ALA A 17 -3.33 -22.14 -2.53
N ILE A 18 -4.44 -22.39 -1.81
CA ILE A 18 -5.32 -21.33 -1.31
C ILE A 18 -4.64 -20.56 -0.16
N ALA A 19 -3.87 -21.23 0.70
CA ALA A 19 -3.18 -20.60 1.83
C ALA A 19 -2.08 -19.60 1.40
N PHE A 20 -1.49 -19.78 0.21
CA PHE A 20 -0.48 -18.89 -0.35
C PHE A 20 -1.02 -17.92 -1.40
N SER A 21 -2.34 -17.87 -1.58
CA SER A 21 -3.01 -16.97 -2.53
C SER A 21 -3.16 -15.55 -1.96
N SER A 22 -2.05 -14.88 -1.64
CA SER A 22 -2.07 -13.44 -1.35
C SER A 22 -1.64 -12.66 -2.58
N ALA A 23 -2.57 -11.91 -3.19
CA ALA A 23 -2.19 -10.90 -4.17
C ALA A 23 -1.51 -9.74 -3.42
N ALA A 24 -0.19 -9.59 -3.59
CA ALA A 24 0.49 -8.37 -3.20
C ALA A 24 0.03 -7.28 -4.17
N SER A 25 -0.77 -6.33 -3.67
CA SER A 25 -1.21 -5.17 -4.43
C SER A 25 -0.45 -3.98 -3.88
N ALA A 26 0.46 -3.44 -4.68
CA ALA A 26 1.04 -2.14 -4.41
C ALA A 26 -0.07 -1.10 -4.32
N ASP A 27 -0.20 -0.45 -3.16
CA ASP A 27 -1.15 0.63 -2.95
C ASP A 27 -0.43 1.98 -3.01
N TRP A 28 -0.99 2.91 -3.77
CA TRP A 28 -0.46 4.25 -3.95
C TRP A 28 -1.47 5.26 -3.39
N SER A 29 -1.02 6.13 -2.49
CA SER A 29 -1.82 7.27 -2.04
C SER A 29 -1.15 8.60 -2.37
N ALA A 30 -1.95 9.64 -2.55
CA ALA A 30 -1.44 10.98 -2.79
C ALA A 30 -2.31 12.03 -2.08
N ASN A 31 -1.67 13.14 -1.71
CA ASN A 31 -2.34 14.30 -1.13
C ASN A 31 -1.82 15.60 -1.76
N ALA A 32 -2.65 16.64 -1.72
CA ALA A 32 -2.30 17.98 -2.18
C ALA A 32 -3.00 19.04 -1.33
N GLY A 33 -2.35 20.20 -1.16
CA GLY A 33 -2.86 21.33 -0.40
C GLY A 33 -2.32 22.66 -0.92
N LEU A 34 -3.15 23.69 -0.79
CA LEU A 34 -2.80 25.09 -1.04
C LEU A 34 -2.93 25.88 0.26
N THR A 35 -1.96 26.75 0.53
CA THR A 35 -2.00 27.68 1.65
C THR A 35 -1.59 29.08 1.21
N ASN A 36 -2.17 30.10 1.84
CA ASN A 36 -1.69 31.46 1.71
C ASN A 36 -0.53 31.66 2.70
N ASN A 37 0.71 31.74 2.19
CA ASN A 37 1.96 31.80 2.96
C ASN A 37 2.23 30.56 3.85
N TYR A 38 3.25 29.78 3.51
CA TYR A 38 3.66 28.63 4.33
C TYR A 38 4.64 29.09 5.43
N ILE A 39 4.25 28.95 6.71
CA ILE A 39 5.09 29.32 7.86
C ILE A 39 5.61 28.07 8.56
N TRP A 40 6.93 27.96 8.72
CA TRP A 40 7.57 26.93 9.54
C TRP A 40 8.45 27.57 10.61
N ARG A 41 8.19 27.21 11.88
CA ARG A 41 8.92 27.74 13.06
C ARG A 41 8.98 29.27 13.12
N GLY A 42 7.93 29.95 12.66
CA GLY A 42 7.84 31.41 12.63
C GLY A 42 8.49 32.10 11.44
N LEU A 43 9.05 31.35 10.47
CA LEU A 43 9.65 31.90 9.25
C LEU A 43 8.83 31.51 8.02
N THR A 44 8.64 32.45 7.09
CA THR A 44 8.03 32.16 5.79
C THR A 44 8.93 31.22 4.97
N GLN A 45 8.28 30.25 4.34
CA GLN A 45 8.87 29.29 3.42
C GLN A 45 8.47 29.59 1.96
N SER A 46 7.63 30.61 1.76
CA SER A 46 7.12 31.03 0.45
C SER A 46 7.20 32.53 0.22
N ILE A 47 8.05 33.26 0.97
CA ILE A 47 8.26 34.71 0.82
C ILE A 47 6.93 35.48 0.86
N ASN A 48 6.05 35.12 1.79
CA ASN A 48 4.71 35.69 1.93
C ASN A 48 3.75 35.47 0.75
N GLU A 49 4.09 34.61 -0.20
CA GLU A 49 3.25 34.22 -1.33
C GLU A 49 2.50 32.91 -1.09
N ALA A 50 1.56 32.58 -1.99
CA ALA A 50 0.86 31.30 -2.00
C ALA A 50 1.84 30.11 -2.13
N ALA A 51 1.53 29.01 -1.44
CA ALA A 51 2.30 27.78 -1.50
C ALA A 51 1.42 26.59 -1.85
N VAL A 52 1.94 25.71 -2.71
CA VAL A 52 1.36 24.41 -3.07
C VAL A 52 2.27 23.33 -2.50
N GLN A 53 1.67 22.31 -1.89
CA GLN A 53 2.40 21.20 -1.28
C GLN A 53 1.59 19.92 -1.36
N GLY A 54 2.26 18.78 -1.26
CA GLY A 54 1.64 17.46 -1.35
C GLY A 54 2.67 16.37 -1.23
N GLY A 55 2.19 15.13 -1.26
CA GLY A 55 3.02 13.94 -1.15
C GLY A 55 2.43 12.76 -1.91
N ILE A 56 3.28 11.78 -2.18
CA ILE A 56 2.91 10.50 -2.75
C ILE A 56 3.49 9.45 -1.80
N ASP A 57 2.64 8.53 -1.37
CA ASP A 57 3.02 7.41 -0.51
C ASP A 57 2.83 6.10 -1.28
N TYR A 58 3.69 5.13 -0.97
CA TYR A 58 3.69 3.79 -1.52
C TYR A 58 3.65 2.77 -0.37
N ALA A 59 2.73 1.81 -0.45
CA ALA A 59 2.61 0.71 0.50
C ALA A 59 2.56 -0.63 -0.25
N ASP A 60 3.26 -1.63 0.32
CA ASP A 60 3.30 -3.03 -0.14
C ASP A 60 2.52 -3.95 0.81
#